data_AF-A0A0Q7MWK6-F1
#
_entry.id   AF-A0A0Q7MWK6-F1
#
_cell.length_a   1.000
_cell.length_b   1.000
_cell.length_c   1.000
_cell.angle_alpha   90.00
_cell.angle_beta   90.00
_cell.angle_gamma   90.00
#
_symmetry.space_group_name_H-M   'P 1'
#
loop_
_entity.id
_entity.type
_entity.pdbx_description
1 polymer ?
#
loop_
_entity_poly.entity_id
_entity_poly.type
_entity_poly.pdbx_seq_one_letter_code
_entity_poly.pdbx_strand_id
1 'polypeptide(L)'
;MTATSTHVGRFRFAAATDRWWWSDHMFLIHGMQPGDVVPTRELLLTHVRRDDRAVVVEALEGCFAEPDPRAADYCLVDMSGNPHRVVLAVAGDGDGDLTGFLVDVTAAYDAFLAEHVNTELTLALESHAAIDQAKGILMLTYGVDEEAAFGILKQSSQRHNTRLRELAGRVVQTAAVGLESITRELVDEALCSVSAPDVPGSGARRRHLDLHAEHTADASILRVSGAVDLSNRDELADAISLAMLGAGDLGRVTVDLRGLGRIGPAAVDVLTAALRRSAAHGITLTIVGGCPGDAAVSANSHRSTIASRS
;
A
#
# COMPACT_ATOMS: atom_id res chain seq x y z
N MET A 1 6.50 30.92 -13.11
CA MET A 1 7.13 30.90 -11.77
C MET A 1 6.76 32.20 -11.06
N THR A 2 5.63 32.22 -10.40
CA THR A 2 5.20 33.36 -9.58
C THR A 2 5.99 33.28 -8.28
N ALA A 3 6.80 34.28 -7.96
CA ALA A 3 7.54 34.31 -6.70
C ALA A 3 6.54 34.25 -5.54
N THR A 4 6.61 33.19 -4.74
CA THR A 4 5.91 33.09 -3.46
C THR A 4 6.51 34.16 -2.54
N SER A 5 5.83 35.30 -2.44
CA SER A 5 6.27 36.41 -1.60
C SER A 5 6.04 36.05 -0.13
N THR A 6 7.10 35.66 0.57
CA THR A 6 7.10 35.52 2.03
C THR A 6 7.01 36.92 2.65
N HIS A 7 5.90 37.21 3.34
CA HIS A 7 5.74 38.48 4.03
C HIS A 7 6.33 38.39 5.45
N VAL A 8 7.13 39.38 5.84
CA VAL A 8 7.78 39.43 7.17
C VAL A 8 7.38 40.70 7.90
N GLY A 9 6.62 40.56 8.97
CA GLY A 9 6.33 41.60 9.94
C GLY A 9 7.39 41.65 11.03
N ARG A 10 7.69 42.84 11.55
CA ARG A 10 8.56 43.04 12.72
C ARG A 10 7.80 43.73 13.82
N PHE A 11 8.16 43.42 15.06
CA PHE A 11 7.68 44.15 16.22
C PHE A 11 8.79 44.37 17.24
N ARG A 12 8.56 45.35 18.11
CA ARG A 12 9.34 45.58 19.32
C ARG A 12 8.39 45.98 20.45
N PHE A 13 8.77 45.61 21.66
CA PHE A 13 8.16 46.05 22.90
C PHE A 13 9.22 46.71 23.76
N ALA A 14 8.95 47.93 24.24
CA ALA A 14 9.82 48.66 25.14
C ALA A 14 9.20 48.71 26.55
N ALA A 15 9.78 47.98 27.50
CA ALA A 15 9.31 47.84 28.87
C ALA A 15 9.27 49.17 29.62
N ALA A 16 10.29 50.03 29.40
CA ALA A 16 10.38 51.35 30.04
C ALA A 16 9.19 52.26 29.73
N THR A 17 8.52 52.05 28.58
CA THR A 17 7.39 52.87 28.13
C THR A 17 6.10 52.08 27.95
N ASP A 18 6.12 50.78 28.28
CA ASP A 18 5.06 49.80 28.03
C ASP A 18 4.45 49.94 26.62
N ARG A 19 5.32 50.02 25.60
CA ARG A 19 4.90 50.39 24.23
C ARG A 19 5.32 49.36 23.20
N TRP A 20 4.34 48.90 22.44
CA TRP A 20 4.55 48.09 21.25
C TRP A 20 4.69 48.96 20.00
N TRP A 21 5.54 48.49 19.07
CA TRP A 21 5.63 49.04 17.73
C TRP A 21 5.66 47.90 16.73
N TRP A 22 4.95 48.08 15.63
CA TRP A 22 4.84 47.14 14.52
C TRP A 22 5.32 47.82 13.24
N SER A 23 6.05 47.08 12.40
CA SER A 23 6.34 47.50 11.04
C SER A 23 5.07 47.48 10.16
N ASP A 24 5.06 48.19 9.05
CA ASP A 24 3.94 48.19 8.09
C ASP A 24 3.51 46.77 7.66
N HIS A 25 4.47 45.89 7.38
CA HIS A 25 4.18 44.50 7.00
C HIS A 25 3.49 43.69 8.11
N MET A 26 3.71 44.03 9.38
CA MET A 26 3.04 43.38 10.49
C MET A 26 1.55 43.73 10.49
N PHE A 27 1.20 44.99 10.21
CA PHE A 27 -0.20 45.39 10.02
C PHE A 27 -0.83 44.67 8.83
N LEU A 28 -0.11 44.59 7.70
CA LEU A 28 -0.60 43.94 6.49
C LEU A 28 -0.87 42.44 6.69
N ILE A 29 -0.01 41.71 7.41
CA ILE A 29 -0.24 40.28 7.75
C ILE A 29 -1.53 40.11 8.57
N HIS A 30 -1.86 41.08 9.42
CA HIS A 30 -3.11 41.07 10.20
C HIS A 30 -4.31 41.62 9.41
N GLY A 31 -4.15 42.03 8.15
CA GLY A 31 -5.21 42.60 7.32
C GLY A 31 -5.59 44.05 7.70
N MET A 32 -4.67 44.80 8.31
CA MET A 32 -4.87 46.19 8.73
C MET A 32 -4.00 47.16 7.90
N GLN A 33 -4.38 48.44 7.81
CA GLN A 33 -3.46 49.46 7.27
C GLN A 33 -2.50 49.95 8.36
N PRO A 34 -1.25 50.28 8.00
CA PRO A 34 -0.30 50.87 8.95
C PRO A 34 -0.85 52.16 9.57
N GLY A 35 -0.90 52.20 10.90
CA GLY A 35 -1.37 53.36 11.67
C GLY A 35 -2.85 53.38 12.01
N ASP A 36 -3.65 52.41 11.55
CA ASP A 36 -5.08 52.33 11.87
C ASP A 36 -5.33 52.02 13.35
N VAL A 37 -4.45 51.22 13.96
CA VAL A 37 -4.59 50.71 15.33
C VAL A 37 -3.26 50.84 16.06
N VAL A 38 -3.33 51.13 17.35
CA VAL A 38 -2.15 51.11 18.23
C VAL A 38 -1.79 49.65 18.52
N PRO A 39 -0.56 49.19 18.21
CA PRO A 39 -0.13 47.85 18.54
C PRO A 39 -0.22 47.58 20.04
N THR A 40 -0.74 46.42 20.42
CA THR A 40 -0.68 45.91 21.78
C THR A 40 -0.48 44.40 21.77
N ARG A 41 -0.09 43.82 22.92
CA ARG A 41 0.00 42.37 23.09
C ARG A 41 -1.36 41.72 22.88
N GLU A 42 -2.41 42.32 23.43
CA GLU A 42 -3.79 41.83 23.33
C GLU A 42 -4.26 41.81 21.88
N LEU A 43 -3.87 42.82 21.09
CA LEU A 43 -4.17 42.88 19.67
C LEU A 43 -3.53 41.71 18.92
N LEU A 44 -2.25 41.41 19.20
CA LEU A 44 -1.56 40.25 18.64
C LEU A 44 -2.30 38.96 18.99
N LEU A 45 -2.58 38.72 20.27
CA LEU A 45 -3.22 37.50 20.77
C LEU A 45 -4.67 37.33 20.30
N THR A 46 -5.38 38.42 19.99
CA THR A 46 -6.74 38.38 19.46
C THR A 46 -6.80 37.67 18.11
N HIS A 47 -5.78 37.90 17.27
CA HIS A 47 -5.65 37.30 15.94
C HIS A 47 -5.05 35.89 15.99
N VAL A 48 -4.61 35.40 17.14
CA VAL A 48 -4.17 34.00 17.28
C VAL A 48 -5.39 33.10 17.44
N ARG A 49 -5.46 32.05 16.61
CA ARG A 49 -6.47 31.00 16.70
C ARG A 49 -6.51 30.43 18.12
N ARG A 50 -7.72 30.14 18.63
CA ARG A 50 -7.96 29.76 20.04
C ARG A 50 -7.03 28.66 20.53
N ASP A 51 -6.79 27.63 19.72
CA ASP A 51 -5.99 26.47 20.09
C ASP A 51 -4.50 26.78 20.21
N ASP A 52 -4.02 27.79 19.47
CA ASP A 52 -2.59 28.12 19.39
C ASP A 52 -2.20 29.24 20.37
N ARG A 53 -3.17 29.86 21.05
CA ARG A 53 -2.94 30.99 21.99
C ARG A 53 -1.98 30.64 23.11
N ALA A 54 -2.07 29.44 23.66
CA ALA A 54 -1.23 29.02 24.78
C ALA A 54 0.26 29.03 24.40
N VAL A 55 0.59 28.52 23.21
CA VAL A 55 1.97 28.44 22.70
C VAL A 55 2.54 29.83 22.45
N VAL A 56 1.76 30.74 21.88
CA VAL A 56 2.21 32.13 21.63
C VAL A 56 2.42 32.90 22.92
N VAL A 57 1.52 32.72 23.90
CA VAL A 57 1.66 33.32 25.23
C VAL A 57 2.93 32.82 25.92
N GLU A 58 3.17 31.51 25.90
CA GLU A 58 4.37 30.90 26.49
C GLU A 58 5.65 31.42 25.83
N ALA A 59 5.67 31.56 24.51
CA ALA A 59 6.85 32.08 23.80
C ALA A 59 7.16 33.54 24.19
N LEU A 60 6.14 34.39 24.28
CA LEU A 60 6.30 35.79 24.69
C LEU A 60 6.69 35.92 26.16
N GLU A 61 6.02 35.20 27.06
CA GLU A 61 6.29 35.22 28.51
C GLU A 61 7.64 34.62 28.86
N GLY A 62 8.03 33.55 28.17
CA GLY A 62 9.34 32.94 28.33
C GLY A 62 10.49 33.89 28.01
N CYS A 63 10.33 34.76 27.00
CA CYS A 63 11.34 35.77 26.65
C CYS A 63 11.40 36.95 27.64
N PHE A 64 10.32 37.23 28.37
CA PHE A 64 10.35 38.22 29.46
C PHE A 64 11.09 37.69 30.69
N ALA A 65 11.01 36.39 30.95
CA ALA A 65 11.67 35.76 32.09
C ALA A 65 13.15 35.45 31.81
N GLU A 66 13.46 35.00 30.59
CA GLU A 66 14.80 34.61 30.15
C GLU A 66 15.08 35.23 28.78
N PRO A 67 16.19 35.95 28.56
CA PRO A 67 16.47 36.65 27.31
C PRO A 67 16.78 35.72 26.11
N ASP A 68 16.63 34.41 26.26
CA ASP A 68 16.89 33.45 25.20
C ASP A 68 15.84 33.55 24.08
N PRO A 69 16.26 33.46 22.79
CA PRO A 69 15.34 33.48 21.66
C PRO A 69 14.36 32.31 21.68
N ARG A 70 13.09 32.59 21.44
CA ARG A 70 12.02 31.60 21.32
C ARG A 70 11.29 31.73 20.00
N ALA A 71 10.72 30.63 19.54
CA ALA A 71 9.91 30.60 18.33
C ALA A 71 8.62 29.80 18.56
N ALA A 72 7.58 30.18 17.83
CA ALA A 72 6.28 29.52 17.83
C ALA A 72 5.68 29.57 16.43
N ASP A 73 5.30 28.41 15.89
CA ASP A 73 4.41 28.31 14.74
C ASP A 73 2.95 28.31 15.20
N TYR A 74 2.10 29.07 14.51
CA TYR A 74 0.67 29.13 14.83
C TYR A 74 -0.17 29.58 13.64
N CYS A 75 -1.50 29.47 13.79
CA CYS A 75 -2.45 30.04 12.85
C CYS A 75 -2.90 31.43 13.31
N LEU A 76 -2.52 32.45 12.53
CA LEU A 76 -3.05 33.80 12.64
C LEU A 76 -4.34 33.88 11.82
N VAL A 77 -5.38 34.54 12.33
CA VAL A 77 -6.61 34.84 11.61
C VAL A 77 -6.65 36.35 11.40
N ASP A 78 -6.63 36.79 10.14
CA ASP A 78 -6.66 38.22 9.81
C ASP A 78 -8.04 38.86 10.06
N MET A 79 -8.14 40.19 9.90
CA MET A 79 -9.39 40.93 10.07
C MET A 79 -10.51 40.53 9.11
N SER A 80 -10.19 39.87 7.99
CA SER A 80 -11.16 39.32 7.04
C SER A 80 -11.60 37.89 7.39
N GLY A 81 -10.99 37.29 8.42
CA GLY A 81 -11.23 35.92 8.85
C GLY A 81 -10.39 34.88 8.10
N ASN A 82 -9.41 35.28 7.28
CA ASN A 82 -8.56 34.32 6.58
C ASN A 82 -7.46 33.79 7.52
N PRO A 83 -7.26 32.46 7.56
CA PRO A 83 -6.16 31.88 8.30
C PRO A 83 -4.85 32.01 7.53
N HIS A 84 -3.81 32.50 8.20
CA HIS A 84 -2.43 32.53 7.77
C HIS A 84 -1.59 31.65 8.69
N ARG A 85 -0.76 30.78 8.11
CA ARG A 85 0.22 30.02 8.88
C ARG A 85 1.47 30.86 9.04
N VAL A 86 1.81 31.17 10.28
CA VAL A 86 2.88 32.10 10.60
C VAL A 86 3.89 31.50 11.58
N VAL A 87 5.13 31.93 11.48
CA VAL A 87 6.19 31.64 12.46
C VAL A 87 6.58 32.92 13.16
N LEU A 88 6.37 32.96 14.48
CA LEU A 88 6.85 34.01 15.36
C LEU A 88 8.22 33.63 15.89
N ALA A 89 9.17 34.54 15.78
CA ALA A 89 10.42 34.49 16.51
C ALA A 89 10.53 35.74 17.38
N VAL A 90 10.88 35.56 18.65
CA VAL A 90 10.99 36.62 19.64
C VAL A 90 12.25 36.41 20.46
N ALA A 91 12.92 37.50 20.81
CA ALA A 91 14.07 37.51 21.71
C ALA A 91 13.96 38.70 22.66
N GLY A 92 14.34 38.48 23.91
CA GLY A 92 14.51 39.53 24.90
C GLY A 92 15.92 40.13 24.85
N ASP A 93 16.07 41.38 25.28
CA ASP A 93 17.39 42.01 25.40
C ASP A 93 17.98 41.99 26.83
N GLY A 94 17.22 41.43 27.79
CA GLY A 94 17.61 41.31 29.20
C GLY A 94 17.11 42.43 30.12
N ASP A 95 16.68 43.57 29.57
CA ASP A 95 16.07 44.69 30.33
C ASP A 95 14.52 44.63 30.30
N GLY A 96 13.97 43.55 29.75
CA GLY A 96 12.54 43.33 29.58
C GLY A 96 11.98 43.84 28.25
N ASP A 97 12.82 44.44 27.40
CA ASP A 97 12.43 44.78 26.03
C ASP A 97 12.42 43.51 25.17
N LEU A 98 11.48 43.45 24.24
CA LEU A 98 11.37 42.35 23.28
C LEU A 98 11.53 42.85 21.86
N THR A 99 12.19 42.06 21.03
CA THR A 99 12.18 42.23 19.58
C THR A 99 11.82 40.93 18.90
N GLY A 100 11.13 41.02 17.77
CA GLY A 100 10.74 39.82 17.06
C GLY A 100 10.23 40.08 15.66
N PHE A 101 10.02 38.97 14.96
CA PHE A 101 9.47 38.97 13.62
C PHE A 101 8.42 37.87 13.48
N LEU A 102 7.46 38.14 12.60
CA LEU A 102 6.40 37.24 12.22
C LEU A 102 6.53 36.98 10.72
N VAL A 103 6.76 35.72 10.36
CA VAL A 103 6.91 35.30 8.97
C VAL A 103 5.63 34.60 8.54
N ASP A 104 4.96 35.13 7.52
CA ASP A 104 3.87 34.42 6.85
C ASP A 104 4.45 33.35 5.91
N VAL A 105 4.25 32.10 6.30
CA VAL A 105 4.71 30.91 5.58
C VAL A 105 3.56 30.20 4.86
N THR A 106 2.37 30.80 4.80
CA THR A 106 1.17 30.18 4.19
C THR A 106 1.46 29.73 2.76
N ALA A 107 1.97 30.61 1.92
CA ALA A 107 2.26 30.29 0.52
C ALA A 107 3.36 29.21 0.36
N ALA A 108 4.35 29.19 1.25
CA ALA A 108 5.42 28.18 1.23
C ALA A 108 4.89 26.81 1.72
N TYR A 109 4.04 26.81 2.74
CA TYR A 109 3.38 25.62 3.26
C TYR A 109 2.38 25.03 2.26
N ASP A 110 1.58 25.87 1.61
CA ASP A 110 0.63 25.46 0.58
C ASP A 110 1.34 24.88 -0.65
N ALA A 111 2.46 25.49 -1.07
CA ALA A 111 3.30 24.95 -2.13
C ALA A 111 3.89 23.58 -1.76
N PHE A 112 4.43 23.45 -0.54
CA PHE A 112 4.93 22.17 -0.01
C PHE A 112 3.83 21.11 0.06
N LEU A 113 2.64 21.47 0.56
CA LEU A 113 1.50 20.57 0.65
C LEU A 113 1.01 20.15 -0.74
N ALA A 114 0.93 21.09 -1.69
CA ALA A 114 0.57 20.79 -3.07
C ALA A 114 1.56 19.81 -3.74
N GLU A 115 2.87 20.00 -3.50
CA GLU A 115 3.90 19.08 -3.99
C GLU A 115 3.82 17.70 -3.31
N HIS A 116 3.57 17.66 -2.01
CA HIS A 116 3.45 16.40 -1.25
C HIS A 116 2.21 15.59 -1.66
N VAL A 117 1.05 16.24 -1.75
CA VAL A 117 -0.21 15.61 -2.20
C VAL A 117 -0.06 15.10 -3.63
N ASN A 118 0.59 15.85 -4.52
CA ASN A 118 0.80 15.40 -5.90
C ASN A 118 1.75 14.19 -5.99
N THR A 119 2.77 14.13 -5.13
CA THR A 119 3.72 13.01 -5.08
C THR A 119 3.09 11.75 -4.49
N GLU A 120 2.35 11.85 -3.39
CA GLU A 120 1.64 10.71 -2.80
C GLU A 120 0.49 10.21 -3.70
N LEU A 121 -0.22 11.12 -4.38
CA LEU A 121 -1.26 10.76 -5.35
C LEU A 121 -0.66 10.09 -6.59
N THR A 122 0.47 10.57 -7.10
CA THR A 122 1.16 9.94 -8.24
C THR A 122 1.68 8.56 -7.86
N LEU A 123 2.28 8.38 -6.69
CA LEU A 123 2.72 7.07 -6.20
C LEU A 123 1.54 6.11 -5.93
N ALA A 124 0.40 6.62 -5.46
CA ALA A 124 -0.82 5.84 -5.29
C ALA A 124 -1.44 5.44 -6.64
N LEU A 125 -1.53 6.35 -7.62
CA LEU A 125 -2.07 6.10 -8.96
C LEU A 125 -1.16 5.22 -9.83
N GLU A 126 0.17 5.41 -9.77
CA GLU A 126 1.14 4.57 -10.47
C GLU A 126 1.14 3.13 -9.93
N SER A 127 0.78 2.93 -8.65
CA SER A 127 0.61 1.59 -8.07
C SER A 127 -0.62 0.85 -8.60
N HIS A 128 -1.66 1.57 -9.03
CA HIS A 128 -2.88 0.97 -9.57
C HIS A 128 -2.75 0.51 -11.03
N ALA A 129 -1.99 1.21 -11.88
CA ALA A 129 -1.90 0.88 -13.31
C ALA A 129 -1.39 -0.56 -13.58
N ALA A 130 -0.30 -0.96 -12.94
CA ALA A 130 0.24 -2.32 -13.09
C ALA A 130 -0.67 -3.39 -12.48
N ILE A 131 -1.32 -3.07 -11.35
CA ILE A 131 -2.27 -3.98 -10.68
C ILE A 131 -3.52 -4.18 -11.53
N ASP A 132 -4.08 -3.11 -12.10
CA ASP A 132 -5.26 -3.16 -12.96
C ASP A 132 -4.98 -3.91 -14.27
N GLN A 133 -3.82 -3.69 -14.88
CA GLN A 133 -3.37 -4.49 -16.04
C GLN A 133 -3.21 -5.96 -15.68
N ALA A 134 -2.58 -6.26 -14.53
CA ALA A 134 -2.44 -7.64 -14.06
C ALA A 134 -3.80 -8.28 -13.76
N LYS A 135 -4.76 -7.58 -13.15
CA LYS A 135 -6.13 -8.06 -12.97
C LYS A 135 -6.75 -8.41 -14.32
N GLY A 136 -6.69 -7.52 -15.31
CA GLY A 136 -7.23 -7.77 -16.66
C GLY A 136 -6.60 -9.01 -17.33
N ILE A 137 -5.28 -9.18 -17.21
CA ILE A 137 -4.58 -10.38 -17.72
C ILE A 137 -5.07 -11.64 -17.00
N LEU A 138 -5.25 -11.60 -15.67
CA LEU A 138 -5.72 -12.74 -14.89
C LEU A 138 -7.18 -13.08 -15.20
N MET A 139 -8.04 -12.07 -15.41
CA MET A 139 -9.42 -12.25 -15.85
C MET A 139 -9.46 -13.00 -17.19
N LEU A 140 -8.64 -12.59 -18.17
CA LEU A 140 -8.51 -13.27 -19.47
C LEU A 140 -7.94 -14.69 -19.35
N THR A 141 -6.95 -14.89 -18.48
CA THR A 141 -6.23 -16.17 -18.36
C THR A 141 -7.03 -17.23 -17.61
N TYR A 142 -7.74 -16.82 -16.55
CA TYR A 142 -8.47 -17.72 -15.66
C TYR A 142 -9.98 -17.70 -15.87
N GLY A 143 -10.50 -16.77 -16.70
CA GLY A 143 -11.94 -16.64 -16.93
C GLY A 143 -12.71 -16.23 -15.68
N VAL A 144 -12.11 -15.40 -14.83
CA VAL A 144 -12.66 -14.94 -13.55
C VAL A 144 -13.01 -13.45 -13.61
N ASP A 145 -13.86 -12.99 -12.70
CA ASP A 145 -14.19 -11.57 -12.55
C ASP A 145 -13.04 -10.77 -11.88
N GLU A 146 -13.23 -9.45 -11.80
CA GLU A 146 -12.23 -8.53 -11.26
C GLU A 146 -11.90 -8.82 -9.78
N GLU A 147 -12.91 -9.13 -8.97
CA GLU A 147 -12.74 -9.37 -7.54
C GLU A 147 -11.93 -10.65 -7.30
N ALA A 148 -12.25 -11.73 -8.01
CA ALA A 148 -11.50 -12.97 -7.97
C ALA A 148 -10.07 -12.80 -8.51
N ALA A 149 -9.88 -12.05 -9.59
CA ALA A 149 -8.54 -11.75 -10.14
C ALA A 149 -7.67 -10.98 -9.13
N PHE A 150 -8.24 -9.99 -8.44
CA PHE A 150 -7.54 -9.26 -7.37
C PHE A 150 -7.23 -10.17 -6.17
N GLY A 151 -8.16 -11.05 -5.81
CA GLY A 151 -7.97 -12.08 -4.79
C GLY A 151 -6.76 -12.97 -5.07
N ILE A 152 -6.60 -13.43 -6.31
CA ILE A 152 -5.45 -14.24 -6.76
C ILE A 152 -4.13 -13.48 -6.57
N LEU A 153 -4.06 -12.20 -6.97
CA LEU A 153 -2.86 -11.36 -6.77
C LEU A 153 -2.52 -11.21 -5.28
N LYS A 154 -3.52 -10.87 -4.46
CA LYS A 154 -3.35 -10.64 -3.02
C LYS A 154 -2.83 -11.88 -2.31
N GLN A 155 -3.45 -13.03 -2.57
CA GLN A 155 -3.06 -14.30 -1.94
C GLN A 155 -1.67 -14.74 -2.38
N SER A 156 -1.33 -14.56 -3.67
CA SER A 156 0.00 -14.89 -4.19
C SER A 156 1.09 -13.95 -3.65
N SER A 157 0.80 -12.66 -3.48
CA SER A 157 1.69 -11.68 -2.86
C SER A 157 2.01 -12.01 -1.40
N GLN A 158 0.99 -12.33 -0.60
CA GLN A 158 1.15 -12.69 0.81
C GLN A 158 1.99 -13.96 0.98
N ARG A 159 1.70 -14.99 0.19
CA ARG A 159 2.38 -16.29 0.28
C ARG A 159 3.87 -16.21 -0.07
N HIS A 160 4.22 -15.39 -1.05
CA HIS A 160 5.61 -15.21 -1.48
C HIS A 160 6.29 -14.01 -0.80
N ASN A 161 5.64 -13.37 0.18
CA ASN A 161 6.09 -12.17 0.85
C ASN A 161 6.67 -11.11 -0.12
N THR A 162 6.00 -10.93 -1.26
CA THR A 162 6.41 -10.03 -2.33
C THR A 162 5.41 -8.89 -2.41
N ARG A 163 5.85 -7.64 -2.62
CA ARG A 163 4.94 -6.50 -2.72
C ARG A 163 3.97 -6.72 -3.89
N LEU A 164 2.68 -6.49 -3.68
CA LEU A 164 1.62 -6.73 -4.68
C LEU A 164 1.92 -6.09 -6.03
N ARG A 165 2.42 -4.86 -6.02
CA ARG A 165 2.86 -4.10 -7.22
C ARG A 165 3.98 -4.81 -8.02
N GLU A 166 4.94 -5.43 -7.34
CA GLU A 166 6.07 -6.12 -7.98
C GLU A 166 5.59 -7.43 -8.61
N LEU A 167 4.66 -8.11 -7.93
CA LEU A 167 4.00 -9.28 -8.49
C LEU A 167 3.16 -8.92 -9.72
N ALA A 168 2.39 -7.84 -9.66
CA ALA A 168 1.59 -7.34 -10.78
C ALA A 168 2.47 -6.98 -11.99
N GLY A 169 3.58 -6.26 -11.78
CA GLY A 169 4.54 -5.95 -12.84
C GLY A 169 5.13 -7.20 -13.50
N ARG A 170 5.42 -8.26 -12.72
CA ARG A 170 5.86 -9.56 -13.29
C ARG A 170 4.78 -10.23 -14.15
N VAL A 171 3.51 -10.14 -13.76
CA VAL A 171 2.40 -10.68 -14.55
C VAL A 171 2.30 -9.95 -15.88
N VAL A 172 2.34 -8.61 -15.87
CA VAL A 172 2.32 -7.77 -17.08
C VAL A 172 3.49 -8.08 -18.01
N GLN A 173 4.71 -8.15 -17.47
CA GLN A 173 5.91 -8.47 -18.26
C GLN A 173 5.84 -9.87 -18.89
N THR A 174 5.24 -10.84 -18.20
CA THR A 174 5.08 -12.20 -18.72
C THR A 174 4.07 -12.23 -19.86
N ALA A 175 2.95 -11.52 -19.73
CA ALA A 175 1.93 -11.44 -20.77
C ALA A 175 2.41 -10.69 -22.02
N ALA A 176 3.36 -9.76 -21.87
CA ALA A 176 3.98 -9.05 -23.00
C ALA A 176 4.75 -9.97 -23.96
N VAL A 177 5.08 -11.21 -23.55
CA VAL A 177 5.70 -12.24 -24.40
C VAL A 177 4.69 -12.83 -25.41
N GLY A 178 3.40 -12.53 -25.24
CA GLY A 178 2.32 -12.91 -26.16
C GLY A 178 1.34 -13.91 -25.53
N LEU A 179 0.06 -13.75 -25.86
CA LEU A 179 -1.01 -14.68 -25.54
C LEU A 179 -1.20 -15.69 -26.69
N GLU A 180 -1.73 -16.88 -26.40
CA GLU A 180 -2.03 -17.92 -27.40
C GLU A 180 -3.05 -17.45 -28.45
N SER A 181 -3.07 -18.08 -29.63
CA SER A 181 -3.91 -17.69 -30.79
C SER A 181 -5.39 -17.50 -30.45
N ILE A 182 -5.94 -18.38 -29.59
CA ILE A 182 -7.35 -18.37 -29.20
C ILE A 182 -7.73 -17.09 -28.43
N THR A 183 -6.82 -16.56 -27.60
CA THR A 183 -7.10 -15.33 -26.85
C THR A 183 -7.11 -14.10 -27.76
N ARG A 184 -6.30 -14.11 -28.84
CA ARG A 184 -6.29 -13.05 -29.84
C ARG A 184 -7.58 -13.01 -30.64
N GLU A 185 -8.07 -14.16 -31.08
CA GLU A 185 -9.33 -14.28 -31.83
C GLU A 185 -10.55 -13.76 -31.05
N LEU A 186 -10.65 -14.10 -29.76
CA LEU A 186 -11.75 -13.61 -28.89
C LEU A 186 -11.70 -12.09 -28.66
N VAL A 187 -10.49 -11.52 -28.52
CA VAL A 187 -10.31 -10.07 -28.37
C VAL A 187 -10.60 -9.36 -29.68
N ASP A 188 -10.13 -9.90 -30.82
CA ASP A 188 -10.42 -9.35 -32.15
C ASP A 188 -11.94 -9.35 -32.42
N GLU A 189 -12.65 -10.44 -32.07
CA GLU A 189 -14.11 -10.51 -32.16
C GLU A 189 -14.81 -9.49 -31.26
N ALA A 190 -14.38 -9.33 -30.01
CA ALA A 190 -14.94 -8.33 -29.08
C ALA A 190 -14.70 -6.88 -29.54
N LEU A 191 -13.53 -6.60 -30.14
CA LEU A 191 -13.20 -5.27 -30.66
C LEU A 191 -13.92 -4.95 -31.98
N CYS A 192 -14.18 -5.97 -32.80
CA CYS A 192 -14.87 -5.81 -34.09
C CYS A 192 -16.39 -5.80 -33.98
N SER A 193 -16.97 -6.32 -32.89
CA SER A 193 -18.41 -6.33 -32.67
C SER A 193 -18.88 -5.01 -32.03
N VAL A 194 -19.57 -4.16 -32.80
CA VAL A 194 -20.11 -2.85 -32.35
C VAL A 194 -21.47 -2.98 -31.62
N SER A 195 -21.96 -4.19 -31.37
CA SER A 195 -23.14 -4.37 -30.52
C SER A 195 -22.69 -4.83 -29.14
N ALA A 196 -23.13 -4.09 -28.12
CA ALA A 196 -22.87 -4.36 -26.71
C ALA A 196 -22.92 -5.87 -26.43
N PRO A 197 -21.98 -6.42 -25.66
CA PRO A 197 -22.12 -7.80 -25.23
C PRO A 197 -23.36 -7.85 -24.35
N ASP A 198 -24.41 -8.49 -24.87
CA ASP A 198 -25.33 -9.23 -24.04
C ASP A 198 -24.43 -10.07 -23.13
N VAL A 199 -24.46 -9.81 -21.81
CA VAL A 199 -23.59 -10.48 -20.83
C VAL A 199 -23.74 -11.97 -21.09
N PRO A 200 -22.75 -12.67 -21.68
CA PRO A 200 -22.85 -14.10 -21.84
C PRO A 200 -22.68 -14.62 -20.43
N GLY A 201 -23.78 -15.07 -19.83
CA GLY A 201 -23.78 -15.50 -18.44
C GLY A 201 -22.63 -16.45 -18.16
N SER A 202 -21.69 -16.03 -17.31
CA SER A 202 -21.04 -16.77 -16.21
C SER A 202 -20.75 -18.28 -16.38
N GLY A 203 -20.61 -18.84 -17.58
CA GLY A 203 -20.61 -20.29 -17.73
C GLY A 203 -20.18 -20.80 -19.10
N ALA A 204 -18.87 -20.90 -19.33
CA ALA A 204 -18.20 -21.93 -20.14
C ALA A 204 -16.74 -21.48 -20.35
N ARG A 205 -15.68 -22.15 -19.89
CA ARG A 205 -15.45 -23.54 -19.48
C ARG A 205 -14.62 -23.52 -18.18
N ARG A 206 -15.21 -23.86 -17.04
CA ARG A 206 -14.40 -24.27 -15.88
C ARG A 206 -13.56 -25.47 -16.35
N ARG A 207 -12.24 -25.32 -16.46
CA ARG A 207 -11.34 -26.48 -16.60
C ARG A 207 -11.49 -27.24 -15.30
N HIS A 208 -12.40 -28.22 -15.30
CA HIS A 208 -12.90 -28.90 -14.12
C HIS A 208 -11.72 -29.61 -13.45
N LEU A 209 -11.40 -29.18 -12.23
CA LEU A 209 -10.57 -29.96 -11.34
C LEU A 209 -11.49 -30.99 -10.69
N ASP A 210 -11.25 -32.25 -10.98
CA ASP A 210 -12.02 -33.37 -10.42
C ASP A 210 -11.24 -33.96 -9.25
N LEU A 211 -11.86 -33.94 -8.07
CA LEU A 211 -11.28 -34.42 -6.82
C LEU A 211 -12.12 -35.56 -6.26
N HIS A 212 -11.51 -36.73 -6.13
CA HIS A 212 -12.17 -37.90 -5.55
C HIS A 212 -11.35 -38.48 -4.41
N ALA A 213 -11.87 -38.39 -3.19
CA ALA A 213 -11.26 -39.00 -2.01
C ALA A 213 -11.85 -40.40 -1.75
N GLU A 214 -10.98 -41.38 -1.61
CA GLU A 214 -11.33 -42.76 -1.28
C GLU A 214 -10.61 -43.15 0.03
N HIS A 215 -11.39 -43.61 1.01
CA HIS A 215 -10.85 -44.07 2.30
C HIS A 215 -10.86 -45.59 2.30
N THR A 216 -9.68 -46.20 2.37
CA THR A 216 -9.51 -47.65 2.52
C THR A 216 -9.11 -47.98 3.95
N ALA A 217 -9.18 -49.26 4.33
CA ALA A 217 -8.81 -49.70 5.68
C ALA A 217 -7.36 -49.35 6.08
N ASP A 218 -6.46 -49.18 5.10
CA ASP A 218 -5.00 -49.01 5.32
C ASP A 218 -4.43 -47.66 4.82
N ALA A 219 -5.22 -46.84 4.12
CA ALA A 219 -4.78 -45.54 3.59
C ALA A 219 -5.93 -44.64 3.13
N SER A 220 -5.74 -43.31 3.22
CA SER A 220 -6.57 -42.33 2.50
C SER A 220 -5.94 -42.00 1.14
N ILE A 221 -6.71 -42.12 0.06
CA ILE A 221 -6.27 -41.88 -1.32
C ILE A 221 -7.06 -40.71 -1.92
N LEU A 222 -6.38 -39.64 -2.30
CA LEU A 222 -6.96 -38.51 -3.04
C LEU A 222 -6.57 -38.62 -4.52
N ARG A 223 -7.55 -38.87 -5.39
CA ARG A 223 -7.38 -38.87 -6.85
C ARG A 223 -7.67 -37.50 -7.41
N VAL A 224 -6.76 -37.00 -8.23
CA VAL A 224 -6.84 -35.66 -8.84
C VAL A 224 -6.77 -35.80 -10.35
N SER A 225 -7.79 -35.29 -11.05
CA SER A 225 -7.84 -35.23 -12.52
C SER A 225 -8.20 -33.85 -13.04
N GLY A 226 -7.76 -33.55 -14.26
CA GLY A 226 -7.99 -32.25 -14.91
C GLY A 226 -6.75 -31.35 -14.94
N ALA A 227 -6.94 -30.05 -14.75
CA ALA A 227 -5.87 -29.05 -14.76
C ALA A 227 -5.88 -28.22 -13.47
N VAL A 228 -4.72 -28.09 -12.84
CA VAL A 228 -4.53 -27.29 -11.62
C VAL A 228 -3.85 -25.98 -11.98
N ASP A 229 -4.49 -24.88 -11.59
CA ASP A 229 -4.01 -23.53 -11.81
C ASP A 229 -4.31 -22.62 -10.61
N LEU A 230 -4.06 -21.30 -10.71
CA LEU A 230 -4.23 -20.40 -9.56
C LEU A 230 -5.69 -20.24 -9.12
N SER A 231 -6.66 -20.47 -9.99
CA SER A 231 -8.09 -20.32 -9.69
C SER A 231 -8.67 -21.47 -8.86
N ASN A 232 -8.08 -22.66 -8.96
CA ASN A 232 -8.59 -23.88 -8.33
C ASN A 232 -7.59 -24.57 -7.37
N ARG A 233 -6.42 -23.96 -7.14
CA ARG A 233 -5.38 -24.52 -6.25
C ARG A 233 -5.81 -24.66 -4.79
N ASP A 234 -6.69 -23.78 -4.31
CA ASP A 234 -7.13 -23.80 -2.91
C ASP A 234 -8.06 -24.98 -2.65
N GLU A 235 -8.92 -25.28 -3.64
CA GLU A 235 -9.76 -26.48 -3.64
C GLU A 235 -8.92 -27.75 -3.54
N LEU A 236 -7.80 -27.83 -4.28
CA LEU A 236 -6.83 -28.92 -4.14
C LEU A 236 -6.18 -28.94 -2.75
N ALA A 237 -5.78 -27.78 -2.23
CA ALA A 237 -5.12 -27.68 -0.93
C ALA A 237 -6.03 -28.14 0.22
N ASP A 238 -7.31 -27.76 0.16
CA ASP A 238 -8.34 -28.13 1.12
C ASP A 238 -8.65 -29.62 1.05
N ALA A 239 -8.77 -30.18 -0.15
CA ALA A 239 -8.98 -31.61 -0.34
C ALA A 239 -7.82 -32.45 0.22
N ILE A 240 -6.56 -32.01 0.03
CA ILE A 240 -5.40 -32.66 0.64
C ILE A 240 -5.44 -32.54 2.16
N SER A 241 -5.79 -31.37 2.70
CA SER A 241 -5.93 -31.18 4.15
C SER A 241 -7.01 -32.06 4.75
N LEU A 242 -8.16 -32.20 4.08
CA LEU A 242 -9.23 -33.12 4.48
C LEU A 242 -8.78 -34.58 4.43
N ALA A 243 -8.05 -34.99 3.39
CA ALA A 243 -7.48 -36.34 3.31
C ALA A 243 -6.47 -36.61 4.44
N MET A 244 -5.68 -35.61 4.84
CA MET A 244 -4.79 -35.69 6.00
C MET A 244 -5.54 -35.85 7.32
N LEU A 245 -6.66 -35.12 7.50
CA LEU A 245 -7.50 -35.25 8.69
C LEU A 245 -8.20 -36.62 8.74
N GLY A 246 -8.67 -37.12 7.60
CA GLY A 246 -9.33 -38.42 7.48
C GLY A 246 -8.40 -39.63 7.63
N ALA A 247 -7.08 -39.43 7.58
CA ALA A 247 -6.10 -40.51 7.74
C ALA A 247 -5.95 -41.03 9.19
N GLY A 248 -6.49 -40.32 10.18
CA GLY A 248 -6.53 -40.76 11.58
C GLY A 248 -5.19 -41.32 12.12
N ASP A 249 -5.26 -42.43 12.86
CA ASP A 249 -4.09 -43.10 13.48
C ASP A 249 -3.20 -43.87 12.48
N LEU A 250 -3.63 -44.05 11.23
CA LEU A 250 -2.86 -44.77 10.20
C LEU A 250 -1.70 -43.94 9.65
N GLY A 251 -1.81 -42.60 9.73
CA GLY A 251 -0.75 -41.67 9.37
C GLY A 251 -0.28 -41.75 7.91
N ARG A 252 -1.09 -42.29 6.98
CA ARG A 252 -0.70 -42.45 5.55
C ARG A 252 -1.75 -41.87 4.61
N VAL A 253 -1.29 -40.95 3.74
CA VAL A 253 -2.11 -40.33 2.69
C VAL A 253 -1.41 -40.50 1.34
N THR A 254 -2.15 -40.90 0.32
CA THR A 254 -1.66 -40.98 -1.06
C THR A 254 -2.38 -39.97 -1.93
N VAL A 255 -1.65 -39.11 -2.63
CA VAL A 255 -2.19 -38.18 -3.64
C VAL A 255 -1.84 -38.73 -5.03
N ASP A 256 -2.85 -39.19 -5.76
CA ASP A 256 -2.73 -39.76 -7.10
C ASP A 256 -2.98 -38.68 -8.15
N LEU A 257 -1.89 -38.25 -8.80
CA LEU A 257 -1.86 -37.19 -9.81
C LEU A 257 -1.83 -37.72 -11.24
N ARG A 258 -1.99 -39.04 -11.45
CA ARG A 258 -1.95 -39.63 -12.80
C ARG A 258 -3.04 -39.12 -13.73
N GLY A 259 -4.12 -38.57 -13.17
CA GLY A 259 -5.20 -37.92 -13.92
C GLY A 259 -4.90 -36.48 -14.35
N LEU A 260 -3.76 -35.90 -13.93
CA LEU A 260 -3.32 -34.58 -14.37
C LEU A 260 -2.53 -34.68 -15.68
N GLY A 261 -2.91 -33.86 -16.67
CA GLY A 261 -2.19 -33.81 -17.95
C GLY A 261 -0.77 -33.23 -17.84
N ARG A 262 -0.59 -32.15 -17.07
CA ARG A 262 0.71 -31.51 -16.78
C ARG A 262 0.73 -30.99 -15.34
N ILE A 263 1.85 -31.19 -14.63
CA ILE A 263 2.06 -30.55 -13.33
C ILE A 263 2.69 -29.18 -13.55
N GLY A 264 1.90 -28.13 -13.31
CA GLY A 264 2.34 -26.73 -13.36
C GLY A 264 2.78 -26.19 -12.00
N PRO A 265 3.35 -24.97 -11.95
CA PRO A 265 3.83 -24.34 -10.71
C PRO A 265 2.79 -24.28 -9.59
N ALA A 266 1.52 -24.02 -9.91
CA ALA A 266 0.42 -23.97 -8.92
C ALA A 266 0.23 -25.30 -8.19
N ALA A 267 0.32 -26.44 -8.90
CA ALA A 267 0.23 -27.76 -8.30
C ALA A 267 1.48 -28.08 -7.45
N VAL A 268 2.68 -27.79 -7.97
CA VAL A 268 3.95 -27.99 -7.22
C VAL A 268 3.94 -27.24 -5.90
N ASP A 269 3.47 -26.00 -5.92
CA ASP A 269 3.33 -25.14 -4.76
C ASP A 269 2.42 -25.76 -3.69
N VAL A 270 1.23 -26.23 -4.07
CA VAL A 270 0.27 -26.86 -3.14
C VAL A 270 0.85 -28.14 -2.55
N LEU A 271 1.44 -28.99 -3.40
CA LEU A 271 2.04 -30.26 -2.98
C LEU A 271 3.23 -30.04 -2.04
N THR A 272 4.07 -29.04 -2.31
CA THR A 272 5.21 -28.68 -1.44
C THR A 272 4.73 -28.23 -0.06
N ALA A 273 3.68 -27.41 -0.01
CA ALA A 273 3.08 -26.99 1.26
C ALA A 273 2.46 -28.18 2.01
N ALA A 274 1.80 -29.09 1.29
CA ALA A 274 1.25 -30.32 1.86
C ALA A 274 2.35 -31.23 2.44
N LEU A 275 3.45 -31.46 1.72
CA LEU A 275 4.59 -32.26 2.21
C LEU A 275 5.21 -31.66 3.48
N ARG A 276 5.34 -30.33 3.56
CA ARG A 276 5.83 -29.66 4.78
C ARG A 276 4.86 -29.83 5.96
N ARG A 277 3.54 -29.69 5.71
CA ARG A 277 2.52 -29.88 6.75
C ARG A 277 2.45 -31.32 7.23
N SER A 278 2.55 -32.30 6.34
CA SER A 278 2.48 -33.72 6.69
C SER A 278 3.65 -34.13 7.59
N ALA A 279 4.86 -33.65 7.27
CA ALA A 279 6.06 -33.88 8.08
C ALA A 279 5.91 -33.31 9.50
N ALA A 280 5.27 -32.15 9.67
CA ALA A 280 5.03 -31.55 10.98
C ALA A 280 4.02 -32.33 11.85
N HIS A 281 3.13 -33.12 11.23
CA HIS A 281 2.08 -33.88 11.92
C HIS A 281 2.36 -35.39 11.97
N GLY A 282 3.55 -35.83 11.55
CA GLY A 282 3.93 -37.25 11.52
C GLY A 282 3.16 -38.09 10.48
N ILE A 283 2.52 -37.44 9.49
CA ILE A 283 1.77 -38.10 8.43
C ILE A 283 2.71 -38.36 7.23
N THR A 284 2.78 -39.61 6.80
CA THR A 284 3.47 -40.03 5.58
C THR A 284 2.60 -39.72 4.37
N LEU A 285 2.92 -38.62 3.68
CA LEU A 285 2.29 -38.24 2.41
C LEU A 285 3.08 -38.84 1.23
N THR A 286 2.42 -39.65 0.41
CA THR A 286 2.99 -40.24 -0.81
C THR A 286 2.32 -39.62 -2.04
N ILE A 287 3.11 -39.19 -3.02
CA ILE A 287 2.59 -38.64 -4.28
C ILE A 287 2.85 -39.66 -5.39
N VAL A 288 1.80 -40.03 -6.13
CA VAL A 288 1.87 -41.02 -7.21
C VAL A 288 1.54 -40.36 -8.55
N GLY A 289 2.46 -40.45 -9.51
CA GLY A 289 2.27 -39.94 -10.87
C GLY A 289 2.67 -38.48 -11.09
N GLY A 290 2.63 -38.07 -12.36
CA GLY A 290 3.02 -36.75 -12.85
C GLY A 290 4.27 -36.74 -13.72
N CYS A 291 4.16 -36.25 -14.96
CA CYS A 291 5.34 -35.89 -15.74
C CYS A 291 5.71 -34.44 -15.39
N PRO A 292 6.92 -34.15 -14.85
CA PRO A 292 7.34 -32.78 -14.66
C PRO A 292 7.37 -32.10 -16.03
N GLY A 293 6.58 -31.05 -16.20
CA GLY A 293 6.59 -30.29 -17.44
C GLY A 293 7.94 -29.60 -17.60
N ASP A 294 8.57 -29.74 -18.77
CA ASP A 294 9.85 -29.11 -19.11
C ASP A 294 9.87 -27.63 -18.71
N ALA A 295 10.59 -27.35 -17.63
CA ALA A 295 11.05 -26.04 -17.24
C ALA A 295 12.51 -26.24 -16.84
N ALA A 296 13.39 -26.02 -17.82
CA ALA A 296 14.85 -25.93 -17.74
C ALA A 296 15.45 -26.22 -16.36
N VAL A 297 15.93 -27.46 -16.19
CA VAL A 297 16.82 -27.87 -15.12
C VAL A 297 18.13 -27.10 -15.27
N SER A 298 18.31 -26.03 -14.49
CA SER A 298 19.66 -25.59 -14.14
C SER A 298 20.18 -26.53 -13.07
N ALA A 299 21.12 -27.37 -13.47
CA ALA A 299 21.82 -28.31 -12.63
C ALA A 299 22.46 -27.60 -11.43
N ASN A 300 22.14 -28.06 -10.23
CA ASN A 300 23.19 -28.14 -9.21
C ASN A 300 23.01 -29.41 -8.38
N SER A 301 23.83 -30.38 -8.76
CA SER A 301 24.10 -31.62 -8.06
C SER A 301 24.55 -31.36 -6.62
N HIS A 302 23.78 -31.80 -5.63
CA HIS A 302 24.32 -32.30 -4.37
C HIS A 302 23.68 -33.67 -4.08
N ARG A 303 24.40 -34.72 -4.49
CA ARG A 303 24.25 -36.05 -3.92
C ARG A 303 24.53 -35.96 -2.42
N SER A 304 23.63 -36.48 -1.60
CA SER A 304 24.02 -37.06 -0.31
C SER A 304 23.17 -38.29 -0.08
N THR A 305 23.81 -39.42 -0.36
CA THR A 305 23.32 -40.77 -0.16
C THR A 305 23.30 -41.08 1.33
N ILE A 306 22.21 -41.74 1.73
CA ILE A 306 21.98 -42.43 2.99
C ILE A 306 23.16 -43.33 3.40
N ALA A 307 23.46 -43.39 4.70
CA ALA A 307 23.94 -44.61 5.34
C ALA A 307 23.46 -44.67 6.80
N SER A 308 22.43 -45.49 7.03
CA SER A 308 22.12 -46.08 8.33
C SER A 308 22.79 -47.45 8.43
N ARG A 309 23.33 -47.78 9.61
CA ARG A 309 23.62 -49.10 10.23
C ARG A 309 24.89 -48.94 11.09
N SER A 310 24.96 -49.32 12.36
CA SER A 310 24.19 -50.25 13.20
C SER A 310 24.16 -49.75 14.64
#